data_AF-A0A0E8FDH6-F1
#
_entry.id   AF-A0A0E8FDH6-F1
#
_cell.length_a   1.000
_cell.length_b   1.000
_cell.length_c   1.000
_cell.angle_alpha   90.00
_cell.angle_beta   90.00
_cell.angle_gamma   90.00
#
_symmetry.space_group_name_H-M   'P 1'
#
loop_
_entity.id
_entity.type
_entity.pdbx_description
1 polymer ?
#
loop_
_entity_poly.entity_id
_entity_poly.type
_entity_poly.pdbx_seq_one_letter_code
_entity_poly.pdbx_strand_id
1 'polypeptide(L)'
;MKTLVILSSILGDRSNSKQLADHLLARLKQSEPGGMVKIRDLAADPVPYFDGATVGALFTPAEARNAQQQRIAALSDDLAVKIQ
;
A
#
# COMPACT_ATOMS: atom_id res chain seq x y z
N MET A 1 17.41 -1.46 -8.32
CA MET A 1 16.63 -2.11 -7.25
C MET A 1 15.14 -1.79 -7.40
N LYS A 2 14.26 -2.58 -6.78
CA LYS A 2 12.81 -2.32 -6.68
C LYS A 2 12.50 -1.88 -5.25
N THR A 3 11.86 -0.73 -5.08
CA THR A 3 11.62 -0.10 -3.78
C THR A 3 10.17 0.28 -3.63
N LEU A 4 9.56 -0.15 -2.52
CA LEU A 4 8.22 0.28 -2.11
C LEU A 4 8.36 1.19 -0.89
N VAL A 5 7.81 2.39 -0.98
CA VAL A 5 7.75 3.35 0.13
C VAL A 5 6.33 3.42 0.65
N ILE A 6 6.16 3.13 1.94
CA ILE A 6 4.90 3.26 2.65
C ILE A 6 4.95 4.53 3.50
N LEU A 7 4.10 5.50 3.19
CA LEU A 7 3.91 6.70 4.00
C LEU A 7 2.70 6.49 4.91
N SER A 8 2.88 6.66 6.22
CA SER A 8 1.83 6.44 7.23
C SER A 8 1.56 7.66 8.11
N SER A 9 2.29 8.75 7.90
CA SER A 9 2.12 9.96 8.70
C SER A 9 0.85 10.70 8.30
N ILE A 10 0.00 11.00 9.29
CA ILE A 10 -1.23 11.77 9.09
C ILE A 10 -0.99 13.26 8.78
N LEU A 11 0.26 13.73 8.84
CA LEU A 11 0.60 15.14 8.72
C LEU A 11 0.77 15.62 7.28
N GLY A 12 0.65 14.73 6.28
CA GLY A 12 0.83 15.06 4.88
C GLY A 12 2.20 15.70 4.61
N ASP A 13 2.23 16.82 3.90
CA ASP A 13 3.48 17.49 3.54
C ASP A 13 4.23 18.13 4.73
N ARG A 14 3.54 18.32 5.87
CA ARG A 14 4.16 18.73 7.14
C ARG A 14 4.84 17.57 7.88
N SER A 15 4.80 16.37 7.32
CA SER A 15 5.43 15.20 7.91
C SER A 15 6.95 15.20 7.73
N ASN A 16 7.67 15.25 8.85
CA ASN A 16 9.13 15.08 8.84
C ASN A 16 9.55 13.70 8.32
N SER A 17 8.75 12.64 8.56
CA SER A 17 9.08 11.31 8.05
C SER A 17 8.87 11.19 6.55
N LYS A 18 7.86 11.87 5.98
CA LYS A 18 7.69 11.99 4.53
C LYS A 18 8.87 12.73 3.90
N GLN A 19 9.26 13.89 4.47
CA GLN A 19 10.39 14.67 3.97
C GLN A 19 11.70 13.86 3.99
N LEU A 20 11.94 13.06 5.04
CA LEU A 20 13.09 12.16 5.11
C LEU A 20 13.03 11.07 4.03
N ALA A 21 11.86 10.47 3.81
CA ALA A 21 11.67 9.47 2.76
C ALA A 21 11.93 10.05 1.36
N ASP A 22 11.41 11.25 1.07
CA ASP A 22 11.63 11.94 -0.21
C ASP A 22 13.11 12.22 -0.45
N HIS A 23 13.83 12.64 0.58
CA HIS A 23 15.27 12.88 0.50
C HIS A 23 16.07 11.58 0.25
N LEU A 24 15.68 10.46 0.87
CA LEU A 24 16.26 9.15 0.59
C LEU A 24 15.99 8.71 -0.86
N LEU A 25 14.76 8.89 -1.34
CA LEU A 25 14.37 8.54 -2.70
C LEU A 25 15.14 9.36 -3.75
N ALA A 26 15.39 10.65 -3.48
CA ALA A 26 16.20 11.49 -4.35
C ALA A 26 17.63 10.94 -4.50
N ARG A 27 18.26 10.53 -3.39
CA ARG A 27 19.59 9.90 -3.40
C ARG A 27 19.58 8.55 -4.12
N LEU A 28 18.56 7.74 -3.87
CA LEU A 28 18.42 6.43 -4.50
C LEU A 28 18.30 6.53 -6.03
N LYS A 29 17.52 7.49 -6.53
CA LYS A 29 17.39 7.76 -7.98
C LYS A 29 18.72 8.17 -8.62
N GLN A 30 19.58 8.88 -7.88
CA GLN A 30 20.91 9.28 -8.35
C GLN A 30 21.88 8.09 -8.37
N SER A 31 21.87 7.25 -7.33
CA SER A 31 22.76 6.08 -7.25
C SER A 31 22.32 4.92 -8.14
N GLU A 32 21.02 4.81 -8.42
CA GLU A 32 20.42 3.76 -9.25
C GLU A 32 19.41 4.32 -10.25
N PRO A 33 19.85 4.88 -11.38
CA PRO A 33 18.96 5.49 -12.38
C PRO A 33 17.94 4.50 -12.99
N GLY A 34 18.25 3.20 -12.99
CA GLY A 34 17.34 2.13 -13.43
C GLY A 34 16.47 1.54 -12.32
N GLY A 35 16.49 2.11 -11.11
CA GLY A 35 15.68 1.68 -9.99
C GLY A 35 14.20 1.99 -10.19
N MET A 36 13.32 1.09 -9.72
CA MET A 36 11.88 1.29 -9.74
C MET A 36 11.41 1.64 -8.33
N VAL A 37 10.66 2.74 -8.22
CA VAL A 37 10.08 3.19 -6.95
C VAL A 37 8.56 3.22 -7.07
N LYS A 38 7.86 2.56 -6.15
CA LYS A 38 6.41 2.67 -5.96
C LYS A 38 6.13 3.27 -4.58
N ILE A 39 5.21 4.25 -4.52
CA ILE A 39 4.82 4.92 -3.28
C ILE A 39 3.38 4.55 -2.94
N ARG A 40 3.13 4.16 -1.70
CA ARG A 40 1.79 3.97 -1.12
C ARG A 40 1.65 4.92 0.06
N ASP A 41 0.78 5.92 -0.09
CA ASP A 41 0.45 6.86 0.97
C ASP A 41 -0.85 6.44 1.65
N LEU A 42 -0.75 5.93 2.88
CA LEU A 42 -1.89 5.46 3.67
C LEU A 42 -2.67 6.59 4.33
N ALA A 43 -2.13 7.81 4.38
CA ALA A 43 -2.85 8.98 4.86
C ALA A 43 -3.69 9.60 3.73
N ALA A 44 -3.18 9.59 2.49
CA ALA A 44 -3.91 10.06 1.32
C ALA A 44 -4.94 9.06 0.79
N ASP A 45 -4.60 7.76 0.80
CA ASP A 45 -5.49 6.67 0.40
C ASP A 45 -5.59 5.62 1.54
N PRO A 46 -6.50 5.83 2.51
CA PRO A 46 -6.61 5.01 3.68
C PRO A 46 -7.14 3.62 3.37
N VAL A 47 -6.61 2.63 4.09
CA VAL A 47 -7.12 1.27 4.05
C VAL A 47 -8.32 1.17 5.00
N PRO A 48 -9.43 0.50 4.62
CA PRO A 48 -10.55 0.27 5.52
C PRO A 48 -10.12 -0.44 6.81
N TYR A 49 -10.89 -0.23 7.88
CA TYR A 49 -10.63 -0.91 9.14
C TYR A 49 -10.75 -2.43 8.98
N PHE A 50 -9.84 -3.16 9.60
CA PHE A 50 -9.83 -4.62 9.55
C PHE A 50 -10.85 -5.18 10.54
N ASP A 51 -11.93 -5.77 10.03
CA ASP A 51 -13.07 -6.23 10.82
C ASP A 51 -13.50 -7.67 10.49
N GLY A 52 -14.60 -8.12 11.11
CA GLY A 52 -15.15 -9.45 10.89
C GLY A 52 -15.61 -9.71 9.44
N ALA A 53 -16.06 -8.68 8.72
CA ALA A 53 -16.42 -8.82 7.30
C ALA A 53 -15.17 -9.08 6.45
N THR A 54 -14.06 -8.43 6.79
CA THR A 54 -12.76 -8.63 6.14
C THR A 54 -12.23 -10.04 6.39
N VAL A 55 -12.24 -10.51 7.64
CA VAL A 55 -11.89 -11.90 7.97
C VAL A 55 -12.78 -12.88 7.22
N GLY A 56 -14.10 -12.69 7.28
CA GLY A 56 -15.06 -13.54 6.57
C GLY A 56 -14.80 -13.59 5.07
N ALA A 57 -14.43 -12.48 4.44
CA ALA A 57 -14.11 -12.44 3.02
C ALA A 57 -12.80 -13.17 2.67
N LEU A 58 -11.72 -12.92 3.43
CA LEU A 58 -10.39 -13.47 3.13
C LEU A 58 -10.30 -14.98 3.39
N PHE A 59 -11.00 -15.50 4.39
CA PHE A 59 -10.97 -16.92 4.76
C PHE A 59 -12.08 -17.78 4.12
N THR A 60 -13.12 -17.19 3.52
CA THR A 60 -14.07 -17.95 2.69
C THR A 60 -13.37 -18.37 1.39
N PRO A 61 -13.42 -19.66 0.99
CA PRO A 61 -12.88 -20.13 -0.29
C PRO A 61 -13.41 -19.29 -1.45
N ALA A 62 -12.59 -19.02 -2.46
CA ALA A 62 -12.90 -18.04 -3.50
C ALA A 62 -14.22 -18.34 -4.24
N GLU A 63 -14.47 -19.62 -4.50
CA GLU A 63 -15.67 -20.18 -5.11
C GLU A 63 -16.94 -20.07 -4.25
N ALA A 64 -16.78 -19.92 -2.93
CA ALA A 64 -17.88 -19.80 -1.98
C ALA A 64 -18.16 -18.35 -1.55
N ARG A 65 -17.39 -17.38 -2.06
CA ARG A 65 -17.55 -15.95 -1.71
C ARG A 65 -18.81 -15.37 -2.34
N ASN A 66 -19.60 -14.67 -1.54
CA ASN A 66 -20.66 -13.80 -2.05
C ASN A 66 -20.08 -12.51 -2.67
N ALA A 67 -20.93 -11.72 -3.34
CA ALA A 67 -20.50 -10.51 -4.05
C ALA A 67 -19.81 -9.47 -3.15
N GLN A 68 -20.19 -9.36 -1.87
CA GLN A 68 -19.51 -8.45 -0.93
C GLN A 68 -18.11 -8.97 -0.57
N GLN A 69 -17.98 -10.26 -0.28
CA GLN A 69 -16.71 -10.89 0.03
C GLN A 69 -15.74 -10.84 -1.16
N GLN A 70 -16.24 -10.97 -2.39
CA GLN A 70 -15.45 -10.80 -3.61
C GLN A 70 -14.87 -9.39 -3.71
N ARG A 71 -15.67 -8.35 -3.44
CA ARG A 71 -15.20 -6.95 -3.45
C ARG A 71 -14.13 -6.69 -2.39
N ILE A 72 -14.32 -7.21 -1.18
CA ILE A 72 -13.34 -7.06 -0.10
C ILE A 72 -12.04 -7.80 -0.43
N ALA A 73 -12.12 -9.03 -0.93
CA ALA A 73 -10.95 -9.78 -1.37
C ALA A 73 -10.19 -9.09 -2.51
N ALA A 74 -10.92 -8.55 -3.50
CA ALA A 74 -10.33 -7.80 -4.60
C ALA A 74 -9.61 -6.52 -4.12
N LEU A 75 -10.19 -5.81 -3.15
CA LEU A 75 -9.52 -4.68 -2.52
C LEU A 75 -8.23 -5.12 -1.81
N SER A 76 -8.26 -6.25 -1.09
CA SER A 76 -7.04 -6.78 -0.45
C SER A 76 -5.97 -7.14 -1.48
N ASP A 77 -6.34 -7.71 -2.62
CA ASP A 77 -5.42 -8.04 -3.71
C ASP A 77 -4.83 -6.80 -4.38
N ASP A 78 -5.63 -5.74 -4.54
CA ASP A 78 -5.18 -4.45 -5.08
C ASP A 78 -4.21 -3.74 -4.11
N LEU A 79 -4.54 -3.76 -2.81
CA LEU A 79 -3.70 -3.20 -1.75
C LEU A 79 -2.41 -4.00 -1.53
N ALA A 80 -2.39 -5.29 -1.89
CA ALA A 80 -1.18 -6.10 -1.88
C ALA A 80 -0.21 -5.60 -2.97
N VAL A 81 0.57 -4.57 -2.64
CA VAL A 81 1.51 -3.96 -3.56
C VAL A 81 2.59 -4.97 -3.96
N LYS A 82 2.53 -5.44 -5.21
CA LYS A 82 3.61 -6.22 -5.83
C LYS A 82 4.60 -5.28 -6.51
N ILE A 83 5.88 -5.39 -6.13
CA ILE A 83 6.99 -4.83 -6.90
C ILE A 83 7.58 -6.01 -7.69
N GLN A 84 7.04 -6.24 -8.89
CA GLN A 84 7.47 -7.35 -9.76
C GLN A 84 8.74 -7.03 -10.48
#